data_AF-A0A959WFD3-F1
#
_entry.id   AF-A0A959WFD3-F1
#
_cell.length_a   1.000
_cell.length_b   1.000
_cell.length_c   1.000
_cell.angle_alpha   90.00
_cell.angle_beta   90.00
_cell.angle_gamma   90.00
#
_symmetry.space_group_name_H-M   'P 1'
#
loop_
_entity.id
_entity.type
_entity.pdbx_description
1 polymer ?
#
loop_
_entity_poly.entity_id
_entity_poly.type
_entity_poly.pdbx_seq_one_letter_code
_entity_poly.pdbx_strand_id
1 'polypeptide(L)'
;MKDARWIRTAIVALAGAALTLALSASAEAAPPPNDNYGSATQFEPTPGTVLGTNVDATRQSGEPQNGDSTVWWKWTATETGRFRLDTCQTVPSFDSVIGVYVGPNAANLTEIAKNDDGGCGSSNLSTLSFDAIAGVEYRFSVGTFGSESLNIRLSLRRTPLNDNYAAAYDFGAAQGSVRGSNFEATRELGEPRNGDATIWWKWVAPTSGSYHLDTCDTVPAADTYLGVYTGASVAQLLETATADDGRCGGGSALTELDFNAVQGTEYRFSVGTFGSESQNIVLGLISQACIDAKKAVRKAKDKVAKAQAKYDKAKKKVKKAKSKNKKRKAKAAKKKAKKKLKNANSALESALATSTASC
;
A
#
# COMPACT_ATOMS: atom_id res chain seq x y z
N MET A 1 -36.47 -103.33 -44.85
CA MET A 1 -37.37 -103.01 -43.73
C MET A 1 -36.80 -101.75 -43.10
N LYS A 2 -37.36 -100.56 -43.41
CA LYS A 2 -38.40 -99.89 -42.58
C LYS A 2 -37.90 -99.67 -41.15
N ASP A 3 -37.81 -98.50 -40.53
CA ASP A 3 -38.29 -97.12 -40.73
C ASP A 3 -37.53 -96.24 -39.69
N ALA A 4 -37.15 -94.98 -39.97
CA ALA A 4 -37.68 -93.72 -39.39
C ALA A 4 -37.60 -93.57 -37.83
N ARG A 5 -37.38 -92.43 -37.16
CA ARG A 5 -37.18 -91.00 -37.47
C ARG A 5 -36.98 -90.24 -36.10
N TRP A 6 -36.07 -89.25 -36.05
CA TRP A 6 -36.23 -87.85 -35.55
C TRP A 6 -36.25 -87.45 -34.04
N ILE A 7 -35.26 -86.59 -33.70
CA ILE A 7 -35.22 -85.32 -32.90
C ILE A 7 -35.81 -85.27 -31.48
N ARG A 8 -35.01 -84.84 -30.47
CA ARG A 8 -35.23 -83.60 -29.65
C ARG A 8 -34.16 -83.33 -28.57
N THR A 9 -33.79 -82.06 -28.52
CA THR A 9 -32.93 -81.30 -27.61
C THR A 9 -33.38 -81.34 -26.14
N ALA A 10 -32.44 -81.33 -25.18
CA ALA A 10 -32.49 -80.49 -23.96
C ALA A 10 -31.21 -80.65 -23.13
N ILE A 11 -30.34 -79.63 -23.18
CA ILE A 11 -29.29 -79.41 -22.16
C ILE A 11 -30.01 -78.76 -20.97
N VAL A 12 -30.04 -79.44 -19.82
CA VAL A 12 -30.47 -78.84 -18.56
C VAL A 12 -29.27 -78.10 -17.99
N ALA A 13 -29.22 -76.78 -18.22
CA ALA A 13 -28.30 -75.89 -17.53
C ALA A 13 -28.85 -75.58 -16.13
N LEU A 14 -28.15 -76.07 -15.09
CA LEU A 14 -28.35 -75.65 -13.71
C LEU A 14 -27.86 -74.20 -13.56
N ALA A 15 -28.78 -73.24 -13.56
CA ALA A 15 -28.48 -71.87 -13.19
C ALA A 15 -28.41 -71.75 -11.66
N GLY A 16 -27.19 -71.82 -11.11
CA GLY A 16 -26.94 -71.37 -9.75
C GLY A 16 -26.99 -69.84 -9.70
N ALA A 17 -28.01 -69.28 -9.07
CA ALA A 17 -28.05 -67.85 -8.78
C ALA A 17 -27.05 -67.55 -7.64
N ALA A 18 -25.85 -67.11 -8.02
CA ALA A 18 -24.93 -66.47 -7.08
C ALA A 18 -25.45 -65.05 -6.82
N LEU A 19 -26.06 -64.84 -5.65
CA LEU A 19 -26.39 -63.52 -5.16
C LEU A 19 -25.09 -62.81 -4.74
N THR A 20 -24.53 -62.00 -5.63
CA THR A 20 -23.44 -61.08 -5.28
C THR A 20 -24.03 -59.94 -4.45
N LEU A 21 -23.79 -59.98 -3.13
CA LEU A 21 -23.88 -58.78 -2.31
C LEU A 21 -22.78 -57.82 -2.78
N ALA A 22 -23.15 -56.88 -3.65
CA ALA A 22 -22.34 -55.69 -3.84
C ALA A 22 -22.42 -54.90 -2.53
N LEU A 23 -21.37 -55.00 -1.70
CA LEU A 23 -21.14 -53.99 -0.69
C LEU A 23 -20.89 -52.68 -1.45
N SER A 24 -21.88 -51.79 -1.44
CA SER A 24 -21.64 -50.39 -1.73
C SER A 24 -20.71 -49.87 -0.63
N ALA A 25 -19.40 -49.95 -0.84
CA ALA A 25 -18.48 -49.10 -0.12
C ALA A 25 -18.92 -47.67 -0.44
N SER A 26 -19.44 -46.96 0.55
CA SER A 26 -19.57 -45.51 0.46
C SER A 26 -18.21 -44.99 0.01
N ALA A 27 -18.15 -44.30 -1.13
CA ALA A 27 -16.97 -43.55 -1.49
C ALA A 27 -16.86 -42.42 -0.47
N GLU A 28 -16.17 -42.70 0.63
CA GLU A 28 -15.80 -41.71 1.63
C GLU A 28 -14.95 -40.68 0.91
N ALA A 29 -15.38 -39.42 0.95
CA ALA A 29 -14.64 -38.35 0.30
C ALA A 29 -13.23 -38.29 0.93
N ALA A 30 -12.22 -38.29 0.06
CA ALA A 30 -10.83 -38.31 0.52
C ALA A 30 -10.43 -36.91 1.00
N PRO A 31 -9.56 -36.81 2.03
CA PRO A 31 -9.00 -35.54 2.46
C PRO A 31 -8.38 -34.78 1.28
N PRO A 32 -8.27 -33.46 1.38
CA PRO A 32 -7.70 -32.63 0.33
C PRO A 32 -6.25 -33.06 -0.01
N PRO A 33 -5.77 -32.87 -1.24
CA PRO A 33 -4.43 -33.31 -1.65
C PRO A 33 -3.29 -32.77 -0.77
N ASN A 34 -3.52 -31.62 -0.13
CA ASN A 34 -2.58 -30.93 0.73
C ASN A 34 -2.89 -31.06 2.22
N ASP A 35 -3.59 -32.12 2.61
CA ASP A 35 -3.89 -32.45 4.01
C ASP A 35 -2.64 -32.63 4.87
N ASN A 36 -1.58 -33.21 4.31
CA ASN A 36 -0.35 -33.49 5.05
C ASN A 36 0.77 -32.52 4.67
N TYR A 37 1.66 -32.26 5.63
CA TYR A 37 2.84 -31.40 5.44
C TYR A 37 3.67 -31.81 4.21
N GLY A 38 3.90 -33.11 4.02
CA GLY A 38 4.71 -33.64 2.93
C GLY A 38 4.08 -33.45 1.54
N SER A 39 2.74 -33.34 1.48
CA SER A 39 1.96 -33.15 0.25
C SER A 39 1.52 -31.70 0.04
N ALA A 40 2.07 -30.74 0.80
CA ALA A 40 1.71 -29.34 0.69
C ALA A 40 1.72 -28.84 -0.75
N THR A 41 0.63 -28.19 -1.15
CA THR A 41 0.47 -27.63 -2.49
C THR A 41 1.41 -26.44 -2.66
N GLN A 42 2.00 -26.29 -3.84
CA GLN A 42 2.79 -25.10 -4.15
C GLN A 42 1.90 -23.84 -4.13
N PHE A 43 2.30 -22.82 -3.39
CA PHE A 43 1.66 -21.51 -3.43
C PHE A 43 2.16 -20.75 -4.67
N GLU A 44 1.36 -20.66 -5.72
CA GLU A 44 1.57 -19.80 -6.89
C GLU A 44 0.22 -19.35 -7.47
N PRO A 45 0.10 -18.13 -8.01
CA PRO A 45 1.15 -17.13 -8.21
C PRO A 45 1.52 -16.37 -6.92
N THR A 46 2.75 -15.82 -6.88
CA THR A 46 3.19 -14.89 -5.82
C THR A 46 3.59 -13.50 -6.37
N PRO A 47 3.05 -12.38 -5.83
CA PRO A 47 1.94 -12.28 -4.88
C PRO A 47 0.62 -12.75 -5.51
N GLY A 48 -0.29 -13.24 -4.68
CA GLY A 48 -1.55 -13.79 -5.20
C GLY A 48 -2.41 -14.47 -4.15
N THR A 49 -3.50 -15.07 -4.65
CA THR A 49 -4.45 -15.84 -3.86
C THR A 49 -4.59 -17.22 -4.46
N VAL A 50 -4.47 -18.25 -3.63
CA VAL A 50 -4.75 -19.64 -4.00
C VAL A 50 -6.03 -20.12 -3.33
N LEU A 51 -6.67 -21.12 -3.95
CA LEU A 51 -7.89 -21.74 -3.42
C LEU A 51 -7.55 -23.07 -2.74
N GLY A 52 -8.35 -23.43 -1.74
CA GLY A 52 -8.28 -24.70 -1.04
C GLY A 52 -9.62 -25.08 -0.41
N THR A 53 -9.63 -26.25 0.21
CA THR A 53 -10.74 -26.77 1.02
C THR A 53 -10.16 -27.53 2.19
N ASN A 54 -10.81 -27.49 3.35
CA ASN A 54 -10.50 -28.34 4.50
C ASN A 54 -11.59 -29.39 4.76
N VAL A 55 -12.55 -29.56 3.84
CA VAL A 55 -13.54 -30.64 3.92
C VAL A 55 -12.82 -31.98 3.99
N ASP A 56 -13.16 -32.78 5.00
CA ASP A 56 -12.52 -34.06 5.33
C ASP A 56 -11.02 -33.97 5.68
N ALA A 57 -10.48 -32.76 5.90
CA ALA A 57 -9.10 -32.60 6.31
C ALA A 57 -8.86 -33.23 7.69
N THR A 58 -7.66 -33.78 7.87
CA THR A 58 -7.24 -34.46 9.09
C THR A 58 -6.10 -33.71 9.75
N ARG A 59 -5.72 -34.19 10.93
CA ARG A 59 -4.57 -33.70 11.66
C ARG A 59 -3.42 -34.68 11.52
N GLN A 60 -2.31 -34.29 10.90
CA GLN A 60 -1.15 -35.17 10.78
C GLN A 60 -0.45 -35.34 12.14
N SER A 61 -0.01 -36.57 12.44
CA SER A 61 0.84 -36.79 13.62
C SER A 61 2.13 -35.97 13.56
N GLY A 62 2.41 -35.25 14.64
CA GLY A 62 3.60 -34.40 14.78
C GLY A 62 3.41 -32.98 14.26
N GLU A 63 2.29 -32.64 13.63
CA GLU A 63 2.07 -31.27 13.17
C GLU A 63 1.74 -30.28 14.31
N PRO A 64 2.03 -28.98 14.12
CA PRO A 64 1.69 -27.94 15.08
C PRO A 64 0.20 -27.95 15.44
N GLN A 65 -0.13 -27.51 16.66
CA GLN A 65 -1.52 -27.40 17.11
C GLN A 65 -2.17 -26.15 16.50
N ASN A 66 -2.66 -26.27 15.27
CA ASN A 66 -3.30 -25.19 14.51
C ASN A 66 -4.73 -25.58 14.15
N GLY A 67 -5.60 -25.71 15.16
CA GLY A 67 -6.97 -26.15 14.95
C GLY A 67 -7.12 -27.67 14.96
N ASP A 68 -8.31 -28.13 14.60
CA ASP A 68 -8.71 -29.55 14.64
C ASP A 68 -8.13 -30.35 13.47
N SER A 69 -8.00 -29.71 12.31
CA SER A 69 -7.40 -30.25 11.09
C SER A 69 -6.66 -29.14 10.34
N THR A 70 -5.70 -29.53 9.49
CA THR A 70 -4.90 -28.54 8.74
C THR A 70 -4.76 -28.91 7.27
N VAL A 71 -4.59 -27.88 6.45
CA VAL A 71 -4.18 -28.00 5.06
C VAL A 71 -2.96 -27.12 4.83
N TRP A 72 -2.06 -27.61 3.98
CA TRP A 72 -0.70 -27.09 3.87
C TRP A 72 -0.40 -26.53 2.48
N TRP A 73 0.31 -25.41 2.45
CA TRP A 73 0.98 -24.89 1.27
C TRP A 73 2.46 -24.75 1.52
N LYS A 74 3.25 -24.79 0.46
CA LYS A 74 4.67 -24.48 0.48
C LYS A 74 4.99 -23.36 -0.49
N TRP A 75 5.91 -22.51 -0.11
CA TRP A 75 6.27 -21.31 -0.86
C TRP A 75 7.75 -21.03 -0.71
N THR A 76 8.46 -20.77 -1.80
CA THR A 76 9.86 -20.31 -1.73
C THR A 76 9.89 -18.81 -1.98
N ALA A 77 10.39 -18.05 -1.02
CA ALA A 77 10.46 -16.60 -1.15
C ALA A 77 11.36 -16.20 -2.33
N THR A 78 10.83 -15.44 -3.27
CA THR A 78 11.60 -14.94 -4.43
C THR A 78 12.43 -13.70 -4.09
N GLU A 79 12.07 -13.02 -3.01
CA GLU A 79 12.74 -11.82 -2.51
C GLU A 79 12.71 -11.75 -0.98
N THR A 80 13.64 -10.99 -0.41
CA THR A 80 13.68 -10.71 1.03
C THR A 80 12.77 -9.52 1.33
N GLY A 81 11.90 -9.64 2.33
CA GLY A 81 10.99 -8.58 2.73
C GLY A 81 9.85 -9.08 3.59
N ARG A 82 8.99 -8.16 4.02
CA ARG A 82 7.83 -8.47 4.84
C ARG A 82 6.62 -8.82 3.98
N PHE A 83 5.91 -9.87 4.36
CA PHE A 83 4.72 -10.36 3.68
C PHE A 83 3.56 -10.49 4.66
N ARG A 84 2.35 -10.30 4.15
CA ARG A 84 1.09 -10.57 4.85
C ARG A 84 0.46 -11.82 4.25
N LEU A 85 0.07 -12.73 5.14
CA LEU A 85 -0.71 -13.93 4.81
C LEU A 85 -2.09 -13.79 5.43
N ASP A 86 -3.15 -14.07 4.69
CA ASP A 86 -4.52 -13.97 5.20
C ASP A 86 -5.50 -14.95 4.56
N THR A 87 -6.59 -15.21 5.28
CA THR A 87 -7.79 -15.88 4.75
C THR A 87 -8.98 -14.94 4.61
N CYS A 88 -8.79 -13.62 4.72
CA CYS A 88 -9.84 -12.61 4.93
C CYS A 88 -10.86 -12.55 3.78
N GLN A 89 -10.50 -13.00 2.58
CA GLN A 89 -11.40 -13.00 1.42
C GLN A 89 -12.27 -14.26 1.32
N THR A 90 -12.18 -15.19 2.26
CA THR A 90 -12.97 -16.43 2.24
C THR A 90 -14.44 -16.14 2.54
N VAL A 91 -15.32 -16.51 1.61
CA VAL A 91 -16.77 -16.37 1.73
C VAL A 91 -17.43 -17.69 1.27
N PRO A 92 -18.38 -18.26 2.07
CA PRO A 92 -18.74 -17.85 3.43
C PRO A 92 -17.56 -17.97 4.41
N SER A 93 -17.54 -17.14 5.45
CA SER A 93 -16.47 -17.17 6.48
C SER A 93 -16.59 -18.43 7.34
N PHE A 94 -15.46 -18.83 7.89
CA PHE A 94 -15.30 -19.95 8.83
C PHE A 94 -14.30 -19.52 9.92
N ASP A 95 -14.10 -20.37 10.92
CA ASP A 95 -13.15 -20.14 12.01
C ASP A 95 -11.76 -20.67 11.60
N SER A 96 -10.83 -19.75 11.32
CA SER A 96 -9.53 -20.07 10.72
C SER A 96 -8.36 -19.69 11.63
N VAL A 97 -7.41 -20.60 11.69
CA VAL A 97 -6.09 -20.38 12.28
C VAL A 97 -5.04 -20.57 11.20
N ILE A 98 -4.14 -19.60 11.04
CA ILE A 98 -3.05 -19.68 10.07
C ILE A 98 -1.70 -19.63 10.76
N GLY A 99 -0.73 -20.35 10.19
CA GLY A 99 0.63 -20.37 10.69
C GLY A 99 1.65 -20.44 9.56
N VAL A 100 2.80 -19.83 9.78
CA VAL A 100 3.96 -19.81 8.88
C VAL A 100 5.11 -20.51 9.58
N TYR A 101 5.69 -21.50 8.90
CA TYR A 101 6.71 -22.36 9.46
C TYR A 101 7.90 -22.53 8.51
N VAL A 102 9.05 -22.83 9.07
CA VAL A 102 10.22 -23.38 8.36
C VAL A 102 10.64 -24.67 9.03
N GLY A 103 11.22 -25.60 8.27
CA GLY A 103 11.74 -26.86 8.81
C GLY A 103 11.60 -28.01 7.81
N PRO A 104 12.22 -29.16 8.08
CA PRO A 104 12.27 -30.27 7.13
C PRO A 104 11.05 -31.20 7.13
N ASN A 105 10.23 -31.21 8.19
CA ASN A 105 9.05 -32.08 8.34
C ASN A 105 8.12 -31.59 9.46
N ALA A 106 6.88 -32.09 9.49
CA ALA A 106 5.84 -31.70 10.46
C ALA A 106 6.30 -31.72 11.93
N ALA A 107 7.08 -32.74 12.31
CA ALA A 107 7.56 -32.91 13.69
C ALA A 107 8.74 -31.98 14.07
N ASN A 108 9.35 -31.30 13.10
CA ASN A 108 10.51 -30.44 13.29
C ASN A 108 10.31 -29.08 12.61
N LEU A 109 9.23 -28.38 12.97
CA LEU A 109 8.96 -27.03 12.47
C LEU A 109 9.36 -25.97 13.49
N THR A 110 9.92 -24.87 12.97
CA THR A 110 10.06 -23.61 13.68
C THR A 110 8.92 -22.71 13.24
N GLU A 111 8.10 -22.26 14.20
CA GLU A 111 7.07 -21.26 13.97
C GLU A 111 7.72 -19.90 13.72
N ILE A 112 7.37 -19.28 12.59
CA ILE A 112 7.77 -17.92 12.25
C ILE A 112 6.69 -16.93 12.71
N ALA A 113 5.43 -17.25 12.44
CA ALA A 113 4.28 -16.47 12.85
C ALA A 113 3.04 -17.35 12.89
N LYS A 114 2.08 -16.98 13.74
CA LYS A 114 0.77 -17.64 13.84
C LYS A 114 -0.28 -16.64 14.26
N ASN A 115 -1.49 -16.80 13.74
CA ASN A 115 -2.66 -16.08 14.21
C ASN A 115 -3.88 -17.00 14.23
N ASP A 116 -4.64 -16.88 15.30
CA ASP A 116 -5.93 -17.53 15.51
C ASP A 116 -6.94 -16.42 15.80
N ASP A 117 -7.92 -16.24 14.91
CA ASP A 117 -8.90 -15.16 14.91
C ASP A 117 -8.36 -13.73 15.05
N GLY A 118 -8.23 -13.01 13.93
CA GLY A 118 -7.87 -11.59 14.02
C GLY A 118 -7.51 -10.93 12.71
N GLY A 119 -7.72 -9.61 12.66
CA GLY A 119 -7.27 -8.72 11.58
C GLY A 119 -8.06 -8.80 10.26
N CYS A 120 -9.15 -9.58 10.21
CA CYS A 120 -10.09 -9.67 9.09
C CYS A 120 -11.48 -9.07 9.43
N GLY A 121 -11.52 -7.92 10.12
CA GLY A 121 -12.78 -7.30 10.56
C GLY A 121 -13.51 -8.10 11.63
N SER A 122 -14.83 -8.26 11.51
CA SER A 122 -15.67 -9.00 12.48
C SER A 122 -15.85 -10.49 12.15
N SER A 123 -14.91 -11.08 11.41
CA SER A 123 -14.92 -12.51 11.06
C SER A 123 -13.91 -13.28 11.92
N ASN A 124 -14.16 -14.58 12.13
CA ASN A 124 -13.19 -15.52 12.72
C ASN A 124 -12.15 -15.96 11.68
N LEU A 125 -11.75 -15.06 10.78
CA LEU A 125 -10.70 -15.30 9.81
C LEU A 125 -9.40 -14.70 10.34
N SER A 126 -8.29 -15.32 9.95
CA SER A 126 -6.97 -14.91 10.39
C SER A 126 -6.17 -14.17 9.33
N THR A 127 -5.33 -13.25 9.81
CA THR A 127 -4.23 -12.64 9.07
C THR A 127 -2.99 -12.51 9.97
N LEU A 128 -1.81 -12.60 9.37
CA LEU A 128 -0.53 -12.36 10.03
C LEU A 128 0.46 -11.71 9.07
N SER A 129 1.56 -11.22 9.63
CA SER A 129 2.71 -10.76 8.84
C SER A 129 4.00 -11.40 9.32
N PHE A 130 4.93 -11.62 8.40
CA PHE A 130 6.22 -12.23 8.70
C PHE A 130 7.31 -11.72 7.74
N ASP A 131 8.56 -11.78 8.20
CA ASP A 131 9.72 -11.47 7.37
C ASP A 131 10.19 -12.72 6.63
N ALA A 132 10.19 -12.65 5.30
CA ALA A 132 10.69 -13.69 4.42
C ALA A 132 12.11 -13.39 3.95
N ILE A 133 12.95 -14.43 3.82
CA ILE A 133 14.30 -14.35 3.27
C ILE A 133 14.31 -15.02 1.89
N ALA A 134 14.83 -14.34 0.88
CA ALA A 134 14.92 -14.85 -0.48
C ALA A 134 15.60 -16.24 -0.52
N GLY A 135 14.97 -17.19 -1.22
CA GLY A 135 15.43 -18.57 -1.38
C GLY A 135 15.06 -19.52 -0.24
N VAL A 136 14.47 -19.04 0.86
CA VAL A 136 13.98 -19.90 1.94
C VAL A 136 12.58 -20.43 1.59
N GLU A 137 12.37 -21.75 1.78
CA GLU A 137 11.05 -22.38 1.68
C GLU A 137 10.30 -22.25 3.01
N TYR A 138 9.13 -21.62 2.94
CA TYR A 138 8.17 -21.50 4.03
C TYR A 138 6.99 -22.45 3.80
N ARG A 139 6.35 -22.83 4.90
CA ARG A 139 5.18 -23.70 4.95
C ARG A 139 4.04 -22.93 5.58
N PHE A 140 2.91 -22.87 4.89
CA PHE A 140 1.71 -22.22 5.38
C PHE A 140 0.70 -23.28 5.77
N SER A 141 0.28 -23.31 7.03
CA SER A 141 -0.86 -24.12 7.44
C SER A 141 -2.09 -23.22 7.55
N VAL A 142 -3.21 -23.68 7.03
CA VAL A 142 -4.53 -23.17 7.39
C VAL A 142 -5.25 -24.29 8.09
N GLY A 143 -5.63 -24.08 9.34
CA GLY A 143 -6.48 -25.00 10.08
C GLY A 143 -7.76 -24.34 10.55
N THR A 144 -8.62 -25.15 11.15
CA THR A 144 -9.99 -24.76 11.49
C THR A 144 -10.44 -25.29 12.84
N PHE A 145 -11.30 -24.54 13.52
CA PHE A 145 -12.01 -25.03 14.71
C PHE A 145 -13.45 -25.39 14.35
N GLY A 146 -13.76 -26.68 14.33
CA GLY A 146 -15.11 -27.22 14.16
C GLY A 146 -15.89 -26.78 12.90
N SER A 147 -15.24 -26.18 11.90
CA SER A 147 -15.89 -25.65 10.70
C SER A 147 -15.16 -26.03 9.42
N GLU A 148 -15.95 -26.32 8.37
CA GLU A 148 -15.44 -26.65 7.05
C GLU A 148 -15.71 -25.51 6.07
N SER A 149 -14.81 -25.37 5.10
CA SER A 149 -14.89 -24.44 4.00
C SER A 149 -14.45 -25.12 2.71
N LEU A 150 -15.33 -25.09 1.71
CA LEU A 150 -15.06 -25.56 0.35
C LEU A 150 -14.23 -24.57 -0.48
N ASN A 151 -13.95 -23.37 0.05
CA ASN A 151 -13.42 -22.24 -0.71
C ASN A 151 -12.49 -21.37 0.15
N ILE A 152 -11.54 -22.00 0.82
CA ILE A 152 -10.46 -21.29 1.51
C ILE A 152 -9.72 -20.44 0.49
N ARG A 153 -9.67 -19.12 0.71
CA ARG A 153 -8.89 -18.17 -0.09
C ARG A 153 -7.67 -17.74 0.71
N LEU A 154 -6.54 -18.40 0.48
CA LEU A 154 -5.27 -18.05 1.12
C LEU A 154 -4.54 -17.03 0.25
N SER A 155 -4.32 -15.83 0.78
CA SER A 155 -3.66 -14.74 0.06
C SER A 155 -2.31 -14.42 0.68
N LEU A 156 -1.28 -14.31 -0.16
CA LEU A 156 0.05 -13.86 0.23
C LEU A 156 0.37 -12.59 -0.54
N ARG A 157 0.64 -11.51 0.20
CA ARG A 157 0.90 -10.19 -0.36
C ARG A 157 2.16 -9.62 0.27
N ARG A 158 2.90 -8.85 -0.50
CA ARG A 158 4.06 -8.13 0.01
C ARG A 158 3.57 -6.85 0.67
N THR A 159 4.07 -6.54 1.87
CA THR A 159 3.80 -5.24 2.49
C THR A 159 4.63 -4.17 1.77
N PRO A 160 4.27 -2.88 1.91
CA PRO A 160 5.06 -1.78 1.36
C PRO A 160 6.51 -1.86 1.85
N LEU A 161 7.46 -1.59 0.97
CA LEU A 161 8.88 -1.69 1.31
C LEU A 161 9.32 -0.71 2.40
N ASN A 162 8.58 0.38 2.57
CA ASN A 162 8.80 1.38 3.60
C ASN A 162 7.78 1.29 4.74
N ASP A 163 7.20 0.11 4.96
CA ASP A 163 6.27 -0.20 6.05
C ASP A 163 6.92 -0.03 7.44
N ASN A 164 8.18 -0.45 7.57
CA ASN A 164 8.91 -0.34 8.85
C ASN A 164 9.74 0.96 8.93
N TYR A 165 9.86 1.51 10.15
CA TYR A 165 10.69 2.66 10.47
C TYR A 165 12.14 2.53 9.96
N ALA A 166 12.75 1.36 10.19
CA ALA A 166 14.13 1.09 9.78
C ALA A 166 14.27 1.05 8.24
N ALA A 167 13.21 0.68 7.54
CA ALA A 167 13.15 0.57 6.09
C ALA A 167 12.66 1.86 5.40
N ALA A 168 12.48 2.96 6.15
CA ALA A 168 11.95 4.21 5.59
C ALA A 168 12.71 4.63 4.33
N TYR A 169 11.93 4.95 3.30
CA TYR A 169 12.46 5.38 2.01
C TYR A 169 13.11 6.75 2.11
N ASP A 170 14.24 6.90 1.43
CA ASP A 170 14.84 8.23 1.28
C ASP A 170 13.89 9.10 0.45
N PHE A 171 13.49 10.24 1.00
CA PHE A 171 12.69 11.24 0.28
C PHE A 171 13.48 11.80 -0.93
N GLY A 172 14.82 11.71 -0.92
CA GLY A 172 15.71 11.92 -2.07
C GLY A 172 15.82 13.36 -2.59
N ALA A 173 14.91 14.25 -2.22
CA ALA A 173 14.87 15.65 -2.63
C ALA A 173 14.98 16.61 -1.44
N ALA A 174 15.56 17.80 -1.67
CA ALA A 174 15.55 18.90 -0.70
C ALA A 174 14.10 19.36 -0.38
N GLN A 175 13.23 19.29 -1.40
CA GLN A 175 11.80 19.59 -1.37
C GLN A 175 11.16 19.03 -2.65
N GLY A 176 9.86 18.78 -2.65
CA GLY A 176 9.13 18.18 -3.78
C GLY A 176 8.00 17.30 -3.29
N SER A 177 7.66 16.27 -4.07
CA SER A 177 6.73 15.24 -3.63
C SER A 177 7.20 13.85 -4.03
N VAL A 178 6.84 12.87 -3.21
CA VAL A 178 7.10 11.45 -3.43
C VAL A 178 5.79 10.68 -3.34
N ARG A 179 5.77 9.47 -3.89
CA ARG A 179 4.61 8.58 -3.84
C ARG A 179 4.90 7.36 -2.98
N GLY A 180 3.87 6.87 -2.32
CA GLY A 180 3.88 5.62 -1.58
C GLY A 180 2.52 4.97 -1.59
N SER A 181 2.45 3.77 -1.03
CA SER A 181 1.21 3.05 -0.78
C SER A 181 1.32 2.41 0.60
N ASN A 182 0.28 2.53 1.40
CA ASN A 182 0.16 1.81 2.66
C ASN A 182 -0.83 0.64 2.55
N PHE A 183 -1.11 0.19 1.32
CA PHE A 183 -1.89 -1.01 1.07
C PHE A 183 -1.10 -2.21 1.59
N GLU A 184 -1.69 -3.00 2.49
CA GLU A 184 -1.01 -4.06 3.24
C GLU A 184 0.12 -3.59 4.18
N ALA A 185 0.21 -2.28 4.47
CA ALA A 185 1.11 -1.84 5.54
C ALA A 185 0.61 -2.35 6.89
N THR A 186 1.58 -2.55 7.77
CA THR A 186 1.40 -3.07 9.11
C THR A 186 1.72 -1.98 10.11
N ARG A 187 1.51 -2.30 11.39
CA ARG A 187 1.91 -1.43 12.48
C ARG A 187 3.01 -2.11 13.28
N GLU A 188 4.17 -1.47 13.40
CA GLU A 188 5.27 -1.95 14.24
C GLU A 188 4.98 -1.68 15.73
N LEU A 189 5.50 -2.55 16.59
CA LEU A 189 5.39 -2.37 18.04
C LEU A 189 6.14 -1.09 18.45
N GLY A 190 5.43 -0.17 19.11
CA GLY A 190 5.97 1.10 19.54
C GLY A 190 5.71 2.25 18.56
N GLU A 191 5.11 2.00 17.39
CA GLU A 191 4.70 3.09 16.52
C GLU A 191 3.65 3.99 17.18
N PRO A 192 3.69 5.31 16.92
CA PRO A 192 2.62 6.22 17.29
C PRO A 192 1.25 5.71 16.79
N ARG A 193 0.16 6.02 17.50
CA ARG A 193 -1.22 5.61 17.12
C ARG A 193 -1.79 6.51 16.01
N ASN A 194 -1.09 6.51 14.89
CA ASN A 194 -1.17 7.52 13.85
C ASN A 194 -1.71 6.91 12.55
N GLY A 195 -2.71 6.04 12.69
CA GLY A 195 -3.20 5.13 11.66
C GLY A 195 -2.84 3.67 11.95
N ASP A 196 -3.60 2.74 11.37
CA ASP A 196 -3.45 1.29 11.58
C ASP A 196 -2.41 0.65 10.64
N ALA A 197 -1.93 1.41 9.64
CA ALA A 197 -1.00 0.99 8.61
C ALA A 197 -0.11 2.18 8.20
N THR A 198 1.06 2.32 8.82
CA THR A 198 1.97 3.46 8.56
C THR A 198 3.06 3.09 7.57
N ILE A 199 3.44 4.05 6.73
CA ILE A 199 4.62 3.97 5.89
C ILE A 199 5.53 5.16 6.17
N TRP A 200 6.84 4.93 6.00
CA TRP A 200 7.86 5.82 6.49
C TRP A 200 8.75 6.38 5.36
N TRP A 201 9.11 7.65 5.48
CA TRP A 201 10.21 8.27 4.73
C TRP A 201 11.26 8.81 5.69
N LYS A 202 12.49 8.92 5.22
CA LYS A 202 13.58 9.64 5.88
C LYS A 202 14.05 10.78 5.02
N TRP A 203 14.46 11.87 5.67
CA TRP A 203 14.87 13.09 4.99
C TRP A 203 15.88 13.86 5.84
N VAL A 204 16.97 14.31 5.23
CA VAL A 204 17.97 15.15 5.90
C VAL A 204 17.72 16.60 5.51
N ALA A 205 17.50 17.47 6.50
CA ALA A 205 17.19 18.86 6.25
C ALA A 205 18.35 19.61 5.57
N PRO A 206 18.19 20.15 4.35
CA PRO A 206 19.26 20.82 3.65
C PRO A 206 19.56 22.20 4.24
N THR A 207 18.58 22.84 4.88
CA THR A 207 18.68 24.14 5.56
C THR A 207 17.80 24.15 6.81
N SER A 208 18.13 25.02 7.77
CA SER A 208 17.26 25.27 8.92
C SER A 208 16.13 26.21 8.51
N GLY A 209 14.90 25.93 8.98
CA GLY A 209 13.74 26.78 8.70
C GLY A 209 12.43 26.04 8.84
N SER A 210 11.32 26.74 8.55
CA SER A 210 9.98 26.14 8.53
C SER A 210 9.72 25.43 7.19
N TYR A 211 9.22 24.21 7.29
CA TYR A 211 8.80 23.37 6.18
C TYR A 211 7.32 22.99 6.34
N HIS A 212 6.62 23.00 5.22
CA HIS A 212 5.26 22.52 5.07
C HIS A 212 5.29 21.10 4.52
N LEU A 213 4.61 20.17 5.19
CA LEU A 213 4.48 18.77 4.81
C LEU A 213 2.99 18.46 4.62
N ASP A 214 2.62 17.80 3.53
CA ASP A 214 1.22 17.55 3.22
C ASP A 214 0.98 16.23 2.47
N THR A 215 -0.26 15.74 2.53
CA THR A 215 -0.77 14.66 1.67
C THR A 215 -1.81 15.15 0.65
N CYS A 216 -1.92 16.46 0.42
CA CYS A 216 -3.06 17.08 -0.25
C CYS A 216 -3.22 16.67 -1.72
N ASP A 217 -2.15 16.21 -2.37
CA ASP A 217 -2.16 15.74 -3.77
C ASP A 217 -2.54 14.24 -3.90
N THR A 218 -2.91 13.57 -2.80
CA THR A 218 -3.34 12.17 -2.76
C THR A 218 -4.72 12.00 -3.41
N VAL A 219 -4.77 11.23 -4.50
CA VAL A 219 -5.99 10.93 -5.25
C VAL A 219 -6.05 9.42 -5.59
N PRO A 220 -7.17 8.72 -5.31
CA PRO A 220 -8.34 9.19 -4.58
C PRO A 220 -7.98 9.59 -3.13
N ALA A 221 -8.72 10.54 -2.56
CA ALA A 221 -8.46 11.01 -1.20
C ALA A 221 -8.64 9.85 -0.22
N ALA A 222 -7.67 9.70 0.68
CA ALA A 222 -7.73 8.81 1.84
C ALA A 222 -7.72 9.66 3.10
N ASP A 223 -8.32 9.15 4.17
CA ASP A 223 -8.22 9.76 5.49
C ASP A 223 -6.80 9.49 6.01
N THR A 224 -5.92 10.50 5.97
CA THR A 224 -4.48 10.35 6.23
C THR A 224 -4.09 11.03 7.53
N TYR A 225 -3.16 10.42 8.26
CA TYR A 225 -2.47 11.03 9.38
C TYR A 225 -1.00 11.29 9.03
N LEU A 226 -0.44 12.44 9.47
CA LEU A 226 0.98 12.76 9.28
C LEU A 226 1.72 12.94 10.61
N GLY A 227 2.92 12.36 10.67
CA GLY A 227 3.85 12.58 11.78
C GLY A 227 5.27 12.87 11.31
N VAL A 228 5.95 13.76 12.02
CA VAL A 228 7.35 14.13 11.81
C VAL A 228 8.12 13.83 13.09
N TYR A 229 9.19 13.05 12.94
CA TYR A 229 9.97 12.54 14.06
C TYR A 229 11.45 12.72 13.85
N THR A 230 12.17 12.74 14.97
CA THR A 230 13.59 12.39 15.03
C THR A 230 13.75 11.17 15.96
N GLY A 231 14.97 10.65 16.11
CA GLY A 231 15.25 9.47 16.93
C GLY A 231 15.98 8.40 16.14
N ALA A 232 16.51 7.39 16.83
CA ALA A 232 17.28 6.31 16.21
C ALA A 232 16.45 5.03 15.93
N SER A 233 15.28 4.91 16.54
CA SER A 233 14.40 3.74 16.42
C SER A 233 12.96 4.10 16.76
N VAL A 234 12.01 3.22 16.39
CA VAL A 234 10.58 3.36 16.73
C VAL A 234 10.35 3.50 18.25
N ALA A 235 11.14 2.79 19.07
CA ALA A 235 11.05 2.86 20.53
C ALA A 235 11.63 4.15 21.14
N GLN A 236 12.35 4.96 20.36
CA GLN A 236 13.01 6.19 20.78
C GLN A 236 12.60 7.38 19.90
N LEU A 237 11.39 7.35 19.35
CA LEU A 237 10.86 8.43 18.54
C LEU A 237 10.70 9.70 19.39
N LEU A 238 11.21 10.80 18.87
CA LEU A 238 10.99 12.14 19.37
C LEU A 238 10.07 12.87 18.40
N GLU A 239 8.83 13.06 18.81
CA GLU A 239 7.84 13.79 18.03
C GLU A 239 8.26 15.25 17.84
N THR A 240 8.33 15.66 16.57
CA THR A 240 8.57 17.06 16.18
C THR A 240 7.26 17.76 15.86
N ALA A 241 6.38 17.08 15.13
CA ALA A 241 5.04 17.55 14.80
C ALA A 241 4.16 16.37 14.40
N THR A 242 2.88 16.45 14.70
CA THR A 242 1.86 15.52 14.21
C THR A 242 0.62 16.29 13.82
N ALA A 243 -0.13 15.75 12.87
CA ALA A 243 -1.42 16.27 12.50
C ALA A 243 -2.32 15.16 11.96
N ASP A 244 -3.60 15.44 12.06
CA ASP A 244 -4.70 14.69 11.50
C ASP A 244 -5.69 15.70 10.94
N ASP A 245 -6.42 15.33 9.89
CA ASP A 245 -7.44 16.15 9.23
C ASP A 245 -7.02 17.61 8.95
N GLY A 246 -6.25 17.78 7.88
CA GLY A 246 -5.77 19.08 7.40
C GLY A 246 -6.81 19.89 6.63
N ARG A 247 -6.43 21.11 6.20
CA ARG A 247 -7.27 21.96 5.35
C ARG A 247 -6.92 21.84 3.87
N CYS A 248 -6.41 20.68 3.45
CA CYS A 248 -6.37 20.28 2.05
C CYS A 248 -7.77 20.54 1.46
N GLY A 249 -7.89 21.53 0.57
CA GLY A 249 -9.15 22.25 0.36
C GLY A 249 -10.37 21.35 0.07
N GLY A 250 -11.53 21.74 0.61
CA GLY A 250 -12.81 21.05 0.34
C GLY A 250 -13.30 20.09 1.42
N GLY A 251 -12.66 20.06 2.59
CA GLY A 251 -13.06 19.20 3.71
C GLY A 251 -12.60 17.75 3.54
N SER A 252 -11.50 17.52 2.82
CA SER A 252 -10.89 16.20 2.73
C SER A 252 -10.21 15.84 4.05
N ALA A 253 -10.28 14.56 4.43
CA ALA A 253 -9.50 13.98 5.53
C ALA A 253 -7.99 13.82 5.18
N LEU A 254 -7.47 14.66 4.28
CA LEU A 254 -6.06 14.72 3.95
C LEU A 254 -5.36 15.69 4.89
N THR A 255 -4.10 15.43 5.20
CA THR A 255 -3.41 16.09 6.30
C THR A 255 -2.28 16.98 5.80
N GLU A 256 -2.12 18.12 6.47
CA GLU A 256 -1.02 19.06 6.27
C GLU A 256 -0.53 19.54 7.63
N LEU A 257 0.77 19.83 7.75
CA LEU A 257 1.37 20.43 8.95
C LEU A 257 2.61 21.25 8.60
N ASP A 258 2.98 22.14 9.52
CA ASP A 258 4.25 22.87 9.46
C ASP A 258 5.16 22.41 10.59
N PHE A 259 6.46 22.29 10.32
CA PHE A 259 7.47 21.98 11.33
C PHE A 259 8.77 22.77 11.08
N ASN A 260 9.54 23.01 12.16
CA ASN A 260 10.84 23.65 12.04
C ASN A 260 11.94 22.59 11.95
N ALA A 261 12.67 22.60 10.85
CA ALA A 261 13.82 21.74 10.61
C ALA A 261 15.14 22.41 11.00
N VAL A 262 16.10 21.62 11.47
CA VAL A 262 17.49 22.04 11.69
C VAL A 262 18.38 21.39 10.63
N GLN A 263 19.18 22.20 9.93
CA GLN A 263 20.09 21.75 8.89
C GLN A 263 20.94 20.55 9.33
N GLY A 264 21.03 19.54 8.46
CA GLY A 264 21.79 18.30 8.68
C GLY A 264 21.12 17.29 9.60
N THR A 265 19.98 17.62 10.19
CA THR A 265 19.21 16.68 11.03
C THR A 265 18.40 15.74 10.13
N GLU A 266 18.47 14.43 10.41
CA GLU A 266 17.58 13.45 9.78
C GLU A 266 16.23 13.44 10.50
N TYR A 267 15.18 13.65 9.73
CA TYR A 267 13.79 13.51 10.13
C TYR A 267 13.19 12.26 9.48
N ARG A 268 12.17 11.72 10.14
CA ARG A 268 11.35 10.62 9.64
C ARG A 268 9.92 11.11 9.51
N PHE A 269 9.29 10.82 8.38
CA PHE A 269 7.91 11.15 8.12
C PHE A 269 7.09 9.87 8.13
N SER A 270 6.13 9.75 9.04
CA SER A 270 5.13 8.68 9.02
C SER A 270 3.87 9.14 8.32
N VAL A 271 3.35 8.33 7.42
CA VAL A 271 2.01 8.53 6.84
C VAL A 271 1.18 7.30 7.10
N GLY A 272 0.11 7.45 7.86
CA GLY A 272 -0.90 6.40 8.07
C GLY A 272 -2.23 6.80 7.44
N THR A 273 -3.18 5.86 7.42
CA THR A 273 -4.57 6.16 7.07
C THR A 273 -5.53 5.62 8.13
N PHE A 274 -6.67 6.29 8.29
CA PHE A 274 -7.75 5.85 9.16
C PHE A 274 -8.84 5.12 8.35
N GLY A 275 -9.24 3.92 8.83
CA GLY A 275 -10.38 3.16 8.30
C GLY A 275 -10.32 2.75 6.83
N SER A 276 -9.20 2.96 6.15
CA SER A 276 -8.98 2.67 4.73
C SER A 276 -7.50 2.43 4.45
N GLU A 277 -7.19 1.87 3.28
CA GLU A 277 -5.83 1.81 2.74
C GLU A 277 -5.77 2.65 1.46
N SER A 278 -4.59 3.17 1.14
CA SER A 278 -4.36 3.91 -0.10
C SER A 278 -3.22 3.29 -0.92
N GLN A 279 -3.52 3.06 -2.20
CA GLN A 279 -2.53 2.63 -3.19
C GLN A 279 -1.70 3.79 -3.76
N ASN A 280 -2.05 5.03 -3.42
CA ASN A 280 -1.43 6.21 -4.02
C ASN A 280 -1.39 7.41 -3.06
N ILE A 281 -0.64 7.28 -1.99
CA ILE A 281 -0.30 8.39 -1.10
C ILE A 281 0.72 9.28 -1.80
N VAL A 282 0.48 10.59 -1.83
CA VAL A 282 1.44 11.59 -2.31
C VAL A 282 1.87 12.42 -1.11
N LEU A 283 3.15 12.33 -0.73
CA LEU A 283 3.73 13.13 0.35
C LEU A 283 4.48 14.33 -0.25
N GLY A 284 3.98 15.54 0.01
CA GLY A 284 4.58 16.80 -0.39
C GLY A 284 5.42 17.42 0.73
N LEU A 285 6.56 18.02 0.39
CA LEU A 285 7.42 18.77 1.29
C LEU A 285 7.92 20.03 0.60
N ILE A 286 7.75 21.20 1.22
CA ILE A 286 8.24 22.47 0.67
C ILE A 286 8.65 23.45 1.79
N SER A 287 9.74 24.17 1.60
CA SER A 287 10.14 25.20 2.57
C SER A 287 9.21 26.42 2.51
N GLN A 288 8.93 27.04 3.66
CA GLN A 288 8.16 28.28 3.72
C GLN A 288 8.84 29.40 2.91
N ALA A 289 10.18 29.42 2.90
CA ALA A 289 10.96 30.32 2.07
C ALA A 289 10.67 30.15 0.56
N CYS A 290 10.54 28.90 0.09
CA CYS A 290 10.16 28.62 -1.30
C CYS A 290 8.71 29.04 -1.59
N ILE A 291 7.77 28.79 -0.67
CA ILE A 291 6.36 29.24 -0.79
C ILE A 291 6.31 30.77 -0.96
N ASP A 292 7.00 31.51 -0.09
CA ASP A 292 7.02 32.98 -0.12
C ASP A 292 7.69 33.52 -1.37
N ALA A 293 8.79 32.90 -1.82
CA ALA A 293 9.46 33.27 -3.05
C ALA A 293 8.57 33.07 -4.28
N LYS A 294 7.87 31.92 -4.39
CA LYS A 294 6.88 31.67 -5.45
C LYS A 294 5.76 32.71 -5.45
N LYS A 295 5.25 33.09 -4.27
CA LYS A 295 4.24 34.15 -4.11
C LYS A 295 4.77 35.53 -4.54
N ALA A 296 6.02 35.85 -4.22
CA ALA A 296 6.68 37.09 -4.65
C ALA A 296 6.83 37.16 -6.17
N VAL A 297 7.24 36.05 -6.82
CA VAL A 297 7.30 35.93 -8.29
C VAL A 297 5.93 36.19 -8.92
N ARG A 298 4.85 35.58 -8.41
CA ARG A 298 3.48 35.81 -8.92
C ARG A 298 3.09 37.28 -8.83
N LYS A 299 3.30 37.92 -7.67
CA LYS A 299 3.05 39.36 -7.48
C LYS A 299 3.88 40.23 -8.41
N ALA A 300 5.14 39.87 -8.68
CA ALA A 300 6.02 40.59 -9.58
C ALA A 300 5.55 40.47 -11.05
N LYS A 301 5.15 39.27 -11.50
CA LYS A 301 4.55 39.04 -12.82
C LYS A 301 3.30 39.91 -13.02
N ASP A 302 2.41 39.98 -12.02
CA ASP A 302 1.22 40.85 -12.08
C ASP A 302 1.58 42.34 -12.20
N LYS A 303 2.62 42.79 -11.49
CA LYS A 303 3.12 44.17 -11.58
C LYS A 303 3.70 44.46 -12.97
N VAL A 304 4.45 43.53 -13.55
CA VAL A 304 4.98 43.64 -14.92
C VAL A 304 3.84 43.75 -15.92
N ALA A 305 2.83 42.87 -15.85
CA ALA A 305 1.67 42.92 -16.73
C ALA A 305 0.93 44.28 -16.65
N LYS A 306 0.67 44.77 -15.42
CA LYS A 306 0.05 46.09 -15.20
C LYS A 306 0.92 47.25 -15.71
N ALA A 307 2.24 47.18 -15.56
CA ALA A 307 3.16 48.21 -16.05
C ALA A 307 3.26 48.22 -17.59
N GLN A 308 3.29 47.03 -18.20
CA GLN A 308 3.32 46.85 -19.65
C GLN A 308 2.05 47.43 -20.29
N ALA A 309 0.87 47.11 -19.77
CA ALA A 309 -0.40 47.67 -20.25
C ALA A 309 -0.43 49.22 -20.17
N LYS A 310 0.12 49.80 -19.09
CA LYS A 310 0.25 51.26 -18.95
C LYS A 310 1.22 51.87 -19.98
N TYR A 311 2.34 51.21 -20.24
CA TYR A 311 3.31 51.63 -21.25
C TYR A 311 2.69 51.59 -22.65
N ASP A 312 1.96 50.53 -23.00
CA ASP A 312 1.31 50.39 -24.30
C ASP A 312 0.19 51.42 -24.50
N LYS A 313 -0.61 51.69 -23.46
CA LYS A 313 -1.61 52.77 -23.48
C LYS A 313 -0.95 54.14 -23.69
N ALA A 314 0.18 54.40 -23.03
CA ALA A 314 0.93 55.65 -23.21
C ALA A 314 1.54 55.75 -24.64
N LYS A 315 2.06 54.64 -25.19
CA LYS A 315 2.57 54.56 -26.57
C LYS A 315 1.46 54.87 -27.59
N LYS A 316 0.25 54.31 -27.41
CA LYS A 316 -0.93 54.63 -28.23
C LYS A 316 -1.34 56.11 -28.11
N LYS A 317 -1.32 56.69 -26.91
CA LYS A 317 -1.62 58.14 -26.70
C LYS A 317 -0.63 59.06 -27.42
N VAL A 318 0.65 58.72 -27.47
CA VAL A 318 1.66 59.49 -28.24
C VAL A 318 1.34 59.46 -29.73
N LYS A 319 0.94 58.30 -30.27
CA LYS A 319 0.56 58.16 -31.69
C LYS A 319 -0.69 58.96 -32.05
N LYS A 320 -1.70 59.00 -31.16
CA LYS A 320 -2.98 59.69 -31.39
C LYS A 320 -2.97 61.20 -31.12
N ALA A 321 -1.89 61.77 -30.58
CA ALA A 321 -1.84 63.18 -30.17
C ALA A 321 -1.70 64.13 -31.37
N LYS A 322 -2.73 64.94 -31.64
CA LYS A 322 -2.78 65.87 -32.78
C LYS A 322 -2.11 67.23 -32.54
N SER A 323 -2.00 67.71 -31.29
CA SER A 323 -1.36 69.00 -30.97
C SER A 323 0.02 68.84 -30.32
N LYS A 324 0.92 69.82 -30.55
CA LYS A 324 2.28 69.84 -29.98
C LYS A 324 2.28 69.68 -28.45
N ASN A 325 1.39 70.40 -27.75
CA ASN A 325 1.29 70.33 -26.29
C ASN A 325 0.79 68.95 -25.79
N LYS A 326 -0.24 68.38 -26.43
CA LYS A 326 -0.74 67.02 -26.11
C LYS A 326 0.35 65.96 -26.36
N LYS A 327 1.12 66.09 -27.45
CA LYS A 327 2.22 65.19 -27.80
C LYS A 327 3.35 65.26 -26.75
N ARG A 328 3.70 66.46 -26.27
CA ARG A 328 4.70 66.65 -25.18
C ARG A 328 4.26 65.95 -23.90
N LYS A 329 3.03 66.17 -23.43
CA LYS A 329 2.47 65.51 -22.23
C LYS A 329 2.43 63.99 -22.38
N ALA A 330 2.01 63.48 -23.53
CA ALA A 330 1.97 62.04 -23.81
C ALA A 330 3.37 61.39 -23.83
N LYS A 331 4.39 62.08 -24.38
CA LYS A 331 5.78 61.60 -24.36
C LYS A 331 6.33 61.51 -22.93
N ALA A 332 6.06 62.51 -22.09
CA ALA A 332 6.45 62.48 -20.68
C ALA A 332 5.78 61.31 -19.93
N ALA A 333 4.49 61.08 -20.15
CA ALA A 333 3.77 59.95 -19.58
C ALA A 333 4.34 58.60 -20.05
N LYS A 334 4.68 58.47 -21.35
CA LYS A 334 5.36 57.28 -21.88
C LYS A 334 6.73 57.06 -21.22
N LYS A 335 7.53 58.11 -21.02
CA LYS A 335 8.84 58.00 -20.34
C LYS A 335 8.66 57.51 -18.89
N LYS A 336 7.71 58.06 -18.14
CA LYS A 336 7.36 57.59 -16.78
C LYS A 336 6.89 56.12 -16.79
N ALA A 337 6.02 55.74 -17.74
CA ALA A 337 5.54 54.35 -17.85
C ALA A 337 6.66 53.37 -18.22
N LYS A 338 7.58 53.74 -19.13
CA LYS A 338 8.76 52.94 -19.47
C LYS A 338 9.67 52.73 -18.26
N LYS A 339 9.90 53.78 -17.46
CA LYS A 339 10.67 53.65 -16.20
C LYS A 339 10.00 52.68 -15.22
N LYS A 340 8.67 52.79 -15.05
CA LYS A 340 7.91 51.85 -14.19
C LYS A 340 7.99 50.40 -14.67
N LEU A 341 7.89 50.17 -15.98
CA LEU A 341 8.05 48.84 -16.56
C LEU A 341 9.46 48.29 -16.34
N LYS A 342 10.50 49.09 -16.57
CA LYS A 342 11.89 48.69 -16.30
C LYS A 342 12.07 48.25 -14.83
N ASN A 343 11.60 49.07 -13.89
CA ASN A 343 11.68 48.74 -12.47
C ASN A 343 10.88 47.48 -12.09
N ALA A 344 9.72 47.27 -12.71
CA ALA A 344 8.91 46.07 -12.48
C ALA A 344 9.62 44.80 -13.01
N ASN A 345 10.27 44.89 -14.17
CA ASN A 345 11.05 43.78 -14.72
C ASN A 345 12.25 43.45 -13.84
N SER A 346 13.01 44.45 -13.39
CA SER A 346 14.14 44.19 -12.47
C SER A 346 13.68 43.57 -11.15
N ALA A 347 12.52 43.97 -10.61
CA ALA A 347 11.95 43.34 -9.42
C ALA A 347 11.51 41.89 -9.68
N LEU A 348 11.04 41.56 -10.90
CA LEU A 348 10.73 40.19 -11.30
C LEU A 348 12.00 39.34 -11.41
N GLU A 349 13.07 39.87 -11.99
CA GLU A 349 14.37 39.20 -12.05
C GLU A 349 14.91 38.89 -10.65
N SER A 350 14.86 39.85 -9.72
CA SER A 350 15.24 39.62 -8.32
C SER A 350 14.36 38.55 -7.65
N ALA A 351 13.04 38.60 -7.85
CA ALA A 351 12.14 37.60 -7.28
C ALA A 351 12.37 36.20 -7.84
N LEU A 352 12.69 36.08 -9.13
CA LEU A 352 13.04 34.81 -9.77
C LEU A 352 14.35 34.26 -9.20
N ALA A 353 15.38 35.10 -9.05
CA ALA A 353 16.65 34.69 -8.45
C ALA A 353 16.47 34.19 -7.00
N THR A 354 15.67 34.88 -6.18
CA THR A 354 15.31 34.41 -4.83
C THR A 354 14.56 33.08 -4.89
N SER A 355 13.61 32.93 -5.82
CA SER A 355 12.88 31.68 -5.99
C SER A 355 13.78 30.51 -6.38
N THR A 356 14.83 30.71 -7.17
CA THR A 356 15.80 29.65 -7.53
C THR A 356 16.79 29.34 -6.42
N ALA A 357 16.94 30.23 -5.43
CA ALA A 357 17.79 29.96 -4.28
C ALA A 357 17.02 29.24 -3.15
N SER A 358 15.73 29.57 -2.99
CA SER A 358 14.86 28.94 -1.97
C SER A 358 14.16 27.68 -2.47
N CYS A 359 13.91 27.59 -3.78
CA CYS A 359 13.39 26.44 -4.50
C CYS A 359 14.52 25.83 -5.34
#